data_AF-A0A6V8LII6-F1
#
_entry.id   AF-A0A6V8LII6-F1
#
_cell.length_a   1.000
_cell.length_b   1.000
_cell.length_c   1.000
_cell.angle_alpha   90.00
_cell.angle_beta   90.00
_cell.angle_gamma   90.00
#
_symmetry.space_group_name_H-M   'P 1'
#
loop_
_entity.id
_entity.type
_entity.pdbx_description
1 polymer ?
#
loop_
_entity_poly.entity_id
_entity_poly.type
_entity_poly.pdbx_seq_one_letter_code
_entity_poly.pdbx_strand_id
1 'polypeptide(L)'
;MLGFGDETLPSFALPPGDLSRLRIVHGSCRKLHGKFNDGLATVGYLIDKARAESTAEDPWSLIRPHLLLLTGDQIYADDVADSVLAMCTDFGDTLLGWPVPGEWLPGVPLPNWPTALPPGTRTDLALDAAGFTGGLKHPELAKSHLMGLGEFLAMYLLAWSPTLWPDELPVSEGGDWWERQWVQQLRQTLPRVRRALANVVTYMILDDHEVTDDWNLSRDWCRRVWGEEEHESTPKPLARRIVTNALLAYALCQAWGNTPDRFTAAGAAGTQILTEVEGSPGAPDRPGWNGQPYRQPVLDRIADLLGVPTGRLPAARRGASVLPKHTSALRYDYSVTWPGRPFELIVTDPRTARMFDPDPQAAPGVLSDDALVAQLPAPAAAPYLTIVVIPGPVLGVPVAERLQRKLTSELNNYYLDDEAWALRPKTYHRLLGRLAHRPRVLMLSGDVHMGFTIKAGLWARQPYGEPAPVATPLRSDIAQLTASSFRHPAGHTFALTATGWRALPLRELFQENLEDAACWPAKLTPEVDWAFHPAGIGNSWQDSFKQEPAWLDVTAGRQRPRVFVPEHWRVRLRYITGWRHSPAVISPVRRPRRVRPPAPSSAGSGTSSASPSPRRNA
;
A
#
# COMPACT_ATOMS: atom_id res chain seq x y z
N MET A 1 -9.48 -26.81 -11.74
CA MET A 1 -10.73 -26.06 -11.99
C MET A 1 -10.63 -24.69 -11.35
N LEU A 2 -10.97 -23.63 -12.09
CA LEU A 2 -10.94 -22.23 -11.59
C LEU A 2 -12.31 -21.74 -11.11
N GLY A 3 -13.41 -22.38 -11.50
CA GLY A 3 -14.72 -22.14 -10.91
C GLY A 3 -14.87 -22.74 -9.51
N PHE A 4 -15.95 -22.37 -8.82
CA PHE A 4 -16.32 -22.91 -7.51
C PHE A 4 -17.58 -23.79 -7.61
N GLY A 5 -17.60 -24.91 -6.88
CA GLY A 5 -18.66 -25.93 -7.02
C GLY A 5 -18.69 -26.53 -8.43
N ASP A 6 -19.89 -26.60 -9.02
CA ASP A 6 -20.11 -27.17 -10.36
C ASP A 6 -19.89 -26.15 -11.51
N GLU A 7 -19.45 -24.92 -11.21
CA GLU A 7 -19.16 -23.92 -12.25
C GLU A 7 -17.93 -24.31 -13.08
N THR A 8 -18.10 -24.29 -14.40
CA THR A 8 -17.01 -24.53 -15.37
C THR A 8 -16.11 -23.31 -15.58
N LEU A 9 -16.62 -22.10 -15.30
CA LEU A 9 -15.93 -20.83 -15.47
C LEU A 9 -15.90 -20.02 -14.17
N PRO A 10 -14.94 -19.10 -13.99
CA PRO A 10 -14.95 -18.19 -12.85
C PRO A 10 -16.18 -17.26 -12.82
N SER A 11 -16.62 -16.87 -11.63
CA SER A 11 -17.72 -15.95 -11.37
C SER A 11 -17.26 -14.73 -10.56
N PHE A 12 -17.89 -13.57 -10.78
CA PHE A 12 -17.54 -12.31 -10.11
C PHE A 12 -18.78 -11.63 -9.51
N ALA A 13 -18.59 -10.94 -8.38
CA ALA A 13 -19.62 -10.09 -7.77
C ALA A 13 -19.19 -8.62 -7.88
N LEU A 14 -19.96 -7.82 -8.61
CA LEU A 14 -19.69 -6.39 -8.75
C LEU A 14 -20.11 -5.62 -7.49
N PRO A 15 -19.40 -4.53 -7.12
CA PRO A 15 -19.79 -3.72 -5.98
C PRO A 15 -21.27 -3.31 -6.03
N PRO A 16 -22.03 -3.44 -4.93
CA PRO A 16 -23.45 -3.09 -4.88
C PRO A 16 -23.66 -1.58 -4.72
N GLY A 17 -24.84 -1.09 -5.09
CA GLY A 17 -25.23 0.32 -4.91
C GLY A 17 -25.46 0.68 -3.45
N ASP A 18 -25.92 -0.30 -2.67
CA ASP A 18 -26.07 -0.18 -1.22
C ASP A 18 -24.74 -0.52 -0.53
N LEU A 19 -24.09 0.49 0.05
CA LEU A 19 -22.83 0.34 0.77
C LEU A 19 -22.91 -0.64 1.96
N SER A 20 -24.09 -0.84 2.55
CA SER A 20 -24.24 -1.81 3.65
C SER A 20 -24.02 -3.26 3.19
N ARG A 21 -24.09 -3.50 1.88
CA ARG A 21 -23.82 -4.79 1.23
C ARG A 21 -22.41 -4.89 0.63
N LEU A 22 -21.66 -3.79 0.55
CA LEU A 22 -20.30 -3.81 0.03
C LEU A 22 -19.40 -4.68 0.92
N ARG A 23 -18.60 -5.53 0.28
CA ARG A 23 -17.64 -6.44 0.95
C ARG A 23 -16.29 -6.30 0.29
N ILE A 24 -15.33 -5.84 1.06
CA ILE A 24 -13.94 -5.63 0.66
C ILE A 24 -13.10 -6.52 1.55
N VAL A 25 -12.20 -7.30 0.96
CA VAL A 25 -11.12 -7.95 1.67
C VAL A 25 -9.86 -7.15 1.40
N HIS A 26 -9.06 -6.93 2.44
CA HIS A 26 -7.86 -6.12 2.40
C HIS A 26 -6.74 -6.83 3.16
N GLY A 27 -5.54 -6.81 2.58
CA GLY A 27 -4.28 -7.15 3.27
C GLY A 27 -3.08 -6.66 2.45
N SER A 28 -1.88 -6.71 3.03
CA SER A 28 -0.67 -6.14 2.43
C SER A 28 0.29 -7.23 1.93
N CYS A 29 1.12 -7.75 2.84
CA CYS A 29 2.31 -8.52 2.53
C CYS A 29 2.06 -10.03 2.61
N ARG A 30 2.63 -10.79 1.67
CA ARG A 30 2.52 -12.26 1.60
C ARG A 30 3.86 -12.92 1.28
N LYS A 31 4.66 -13.14 2.32
CA LYS A 31 5.98 -13.82 2.20
C LYS A 31 5.88 -15.32 2.00
N LEU A 32 6.60 -15.87 1.01
CA LEU A 32 6.51 -17.29 0.59
C LEU A 32 7.05 -18.28 1.64
N HIS A 33 8.10 -17.90 2.37
CA HIS A 33 8.63 -18.61 3.55
C HIS A 33 8.21 -17.92 4.86
N GLY A 34 7.14 -17.11 4.80
CA GLY A 34 6.58 -16.49 5.98
C GLY A 34 6.12 -17.52 7.01
N LYS A 35 6.37 -17.23 8.30
CA LYS A 35 5.83 -18.03 9.40
C LYS A 35 4.29 -18.01 9.34
N PHE A 36 3.68 -19.05 9.89
CA PHE A 36 2.23 -19.22 10.02
C PHE A 36 1.47 -19.47 8.71
N ASN A 37 0.15 -19.69 8.86
CA ASN A 37 -0.77 -20.02 7.78
C ASN A 37 -0.94 -18.86 6.80
N ASP A 38 -1.19 -19.20 5.53
CA ASP A 38 -1.50 -18.24 4.47
C ASP A 38 -2.96 -17.75 4.59
N GLY A 39 -3.13 -16.51 5.07
CA GLY A 39 -4.42 -15.88 5.26
C GLY A 39 -5.18 -15.59 3.97
N LEU A 40 -4.48 -15.48 2.83
CA LEU A 40 -5.11 -15.15 1.55
C LEU A 40 -6.04 -16.26 1.06
N ALA A 41 -5.75 -17.51 1.44
CA ALA A 41 -6.61 -18.67 1.16
C ALA A 41 -8.04 -18.50 1.73
N THR A 42 -8.21 -17.66 2.74
CA THR A 42 -9.51 -17.29 3.34
C THR A 42 -10.47 -16.71 2.29
N VAL A 43 -9.99 -15.98 1.30
CA VAL A 43 -10.83 -15.43 0.23
C VAL A 43 -11.57 -16.54 -0.51
N GLY A 44 -10.88 -17.64 -0.82
CA GLY A 44 -11.51 -18.81 -1.43
C GLY A 44 -12.55 -19.48 -0.50
N TYR A 45 -12.33 -19.47 0.82
CA TYR A 45 -13.34 -19.96 1.79
C TYR A 45 -14.58 -19.07 1.85
N LEU A 46 -14.40 -17.75 1.79
CA LEU A 46 -15.52 -16.80 1.75
C LEU A 46 -16.35 -17.00 0.48
N ILE A 47 -15.71 -17.21 -0.67
CA ILE A 47 -16.41 -17.46 -1.93
C ILE A 47 -17.19 -18.79 -1.90
N ASP A 48 -16.55 -19.88 -1.47
CA ASP A 48 -17.20 -21.19 -1.33
C ASP A 48 -18.41 -21.13 -0.40
N LYS A 49 -18.20 -20.55 0.80
CA LYS A 49 -19.27 -20.38 1.78
C LYS A 49 -20.37 -19.49 1.23
N ALA A 50 -20.02 -18.42 0.51
CA ALA A 50 -21.00 -17.51 -0.04
C ALA A 50 -21.94 -18.21 -1.02
N ARG A 51 -21.38 -19.12 -1.83
CA ARG A 51 -22.11 -19.97 -2.77
C ARG A 51 -22.97 -21.00 -2.05
N ALA A 52 -22.45 -21.68 -1.03
CA ALA A 52 -23.22 -22.67 -0.27
C ALA A 52 -24.45 -22.05 0.43
N GLU A 53 -24.35 -20.78 0.80
CA GLU A 53 -25.43 -20.02 1.43
C GLU A 53 -26.31 -19.24 0.43
N SER A 54 -26.06 -19.35 -0.89
CA SER A 54 -26.84 -18.65 -1.89
C SER A 54 -28.23 -19.29 -2.08
N THR A 55 -29.21 -18.47 -2.41
CA THR A 55 -30.59 -18.90 -2.68
C THR A 55 -31.12 -18.20 -3.94
N ALA A 56 -32.21 -18.69 -4.53
CA ALA A 56 -32.83 -18.02 -5.69
C ALA A 56 -33.25 -16.57 -5.41
N GLU A 57 -33.56 -16.26 -4.14
CA GLU A 57 -33.97 -14.93 -3.69
C GLU A 57 -32.79 -14.04 -3.25
N ASP A 58 -31.64 -14.66 -2.97
CA ASP A 58 -30.41 -14.02 -2.54
C ASP A 58 -29.21 -14.79 -3.12
N PRO A 59 -28.94 -14.64 -4.42
CA PRO A 59 -27.94 -15.45 -5.14
C PRO A 59 -26.50 -15.16 -4.67
N TRP A 60 -26.31 -14.13 -3.86
CA TRP A 60 -25.03 -13.73 -3.31
C TRP A 60 -25.22 -13.41 -1.83
N SER A 61 -25.06 -14.42 -0.98
CA SER A 61 -25.07 -14.23 0.48
C SER A 61 -24.16 -13.07 0.87
N LEU A 62 -24.50 -12.39 1.97
CA LEU A 62 -23.86 -11.16 2.44
C LEU A 62 -22.34 -11.29 2.76
N ILE A 63 -21.71 -12.42 2.47
CA ILE A 63 -20.28 -12.69 2.70
C ILE A 63 -19.44 -12.75 1.42
N ARG A 64 -20.04 -12.74 0.21
CA ARG A 64 -19.28 -12.76 -1.05
C ARG A 64 -18.38 -11.51 -1.18
N PRO A 65 -17.05 -11.66 -1.31
CA PRO A 65 -16.17 -10.52 -1.58
C PRO A 65 -16.47 -9.90 -2.95
N HIS A 66 -16.54 -8.57 -3.00
CA HIS A 66 -16.64 -7.82 -4.26
C HIS A 66 -15.26 -7.34 -4.72
N LEU A 67 -14.46 -6.87 -3.77
CA LEU A 67 -13.11 -6.35 -4.01
C LEU A 67 -12.12 -7.06 -3.10
N LEU A 68 -10.96 -7.41 -3.66
CA LEU A 68 -9.75 -7.76 -2.93
C LEU A 68 -8.72 -6.65 -3.17
N LEU A 69 -8.28 -5.98 -2.11
CA LEU A 69 -7.32 -4.89 -2.17
C LEU A 69 -6.01 -5.36 -1.53
N LEU A 70 -4.95 -5.39 -2.31
CA LEU A 70 -3.62 -5.84 -1.91
C LEU A 70 -2.70 -4.63 -1.86
N THR A 71 -2.29 -4.24 -0.65
CA THR A 71 -1.74 -2.90 -0.40
C THR A 71 -0.25 -2.86 -0.10
N GLY A 72 0.47 -3.96 -0.31
CA GLY A 72 1.93 -4.01 -0.14
C GLY A 72 2.53 -5.24 -0.83
N ASP A 73 3.49 -5.91 -0.20
CA ASP A 73 4.32 -6.91 -0.90
C ASP A 73 3.58 -8.16 -1.37
N GLN A 74 3.49 -8.29 -2.69
CA GLN A 74 3.01 -9.47 -3.38
C GLN A 74 4.12 -10.48 -3.65
N ILE A 75 5.36 -10.00 -3.76
CA ILE A 75 6.57 -10.81 -3.77
C ILE A 75 7.59 -10.21 -2.80
N TYR A 76 8.52 -11.04 -2.32
CA TYR A 76 9.72 -10.57 -1.65
C TYR A 76 10.88 -10.81 -2.61
N ALA A 77 11.65 -9.77 -2.91
CA ALA A 77 12.75 -9.82 -3.86
C ALA A 77 14.10 -9.88 -3.19
N ASP A 78 14.22 -9.42 -1.95
CA ASP A 78 15.47 -9.21 -1.23
C ASP A 78 15.69 -10.19 -0.08
N ASP A 79 14.61 -10.74 0.47
CA ASP A 79 14.60 -11.87 1.39
C ASP A 79 13.81 -13.01 0.76
N VAL A 80 14.51 -13.92 0.08
CA VAL A 80 13.95 -15.07 -0.63
C VAL A 80 14.48 -16.36 -0.03
N ALA A 81 13.61 -17.32 0.29
CA ALA A 81 14.08 -18.65 0.68
C ALA A 81 14.94 -19.28 -0.42
N ASP A 82 16.03 -19.93 -0.03
CA ASP A 82 17.04 -20.41 -0.99
C ASP A 82 16.46 -21.40 -2.02
N SER A 83 15.54 -22.26 -1.57
CA SER A 83 14.80 -23.19 -2.45
C SER A 83 13.90 -22.48 -3.47
N VAL A 84 13.34 -21.32 -3.11
CA VAL A 84 12.53 -20.50 -4.01
C VAL A 84 13.41 -19.78 -5.01
N LEU A 85 14.54 -19.19 -4.56
CA LEU A 85 15.48 -18.56 -5.47
C LEU A 85 16.03 -19.57 -6.50
N ALA A 86 16.40 -20.78 -6.07
CA ALA A 86 16.81 -21.85 -6.97
C ALA A 86 15.78 -22.13 -8.08
N MET A 87 14.49 -22.21 -7.71
CA MET A 87 13.40 -22.36 -8.68
C MET A 87 13.25 -21.13 -9.58
N CYS A 88 13.32 -19.91 -9.03
CA CYS A 88 13.21 -18.67 -9.81
C CYS A 88 14.32 -18.54 -10.85
N THR A 89 15.55 -18.91 -10.50
CA THR A 89 16.70 -18.87 -11.41
C THR A 89 16.53 -19.90 -12.54
N ASP A 90 16.14 -21.14 -12.25
CA ASP A 90 15.90 -22.19 -13.25
C ASP A 90 14.73 -21.84 -14.21
N PHE A 91 13.61 -21.39 -13.64
CA PHE A 91 12.43 -21.03 -14.43
C PHE A 91 12.64 -19.74 -15.23
N GLY A 92 13.42 -18.79 -14.71
CA GLY A 92 13.63 -17.49 -15.33
C GLY A 92 14.27 -17.56 -16.71
N ASP A 93 15.34 -18.34 -16.85
CA ASP A 93 16.01 -18.54 -18.14
C ASP A 93 15.11 -19.25 -19.15
N THR A 94 14.35 -20.25 -18.69
CA THR A 94 13.38 -20.99 -19.50
C THR A 94 12.23 -20.09 -19.97
N LEU A 95 11.69 -19.25 -19.07
CA LEU A 95 10.55 -18.36 -19.33
C LEU A 95 10.87 -17.37 -20.44
N LEU A 96 12.07 -16.77 -20.37
CA LEU A 96 12.48 -15.70 -21.28
C LEU A 96 13.07 -16.23 -22.58
N GLY A 97 13.58 -17.47 -22.60
CA GLY A 97 14.22 -18.06 -23.79
C GLY A 97 15.42 -17.25 -24.28
N TRP A 98 16.06 -16.50 -23.37
CA TRP A 98 17.18 -15.62 -23.68
C TRP A 98 18.48 -16.41 -23.95
N PRO A 99 19.46 -15.81 -24.64
CA PRO A 99 20.73 -16.48 -24.92
C PRO A 99 21.46 -16.88 -23.63
N VAL A 100 21.97 -18.11 -23.60
CA VAL A 100 22.87 -18.60 -22.53
C VAL A 100 24.10 -17.68 -22.46
N PRO A 101 24.54 -17.23 -21.27
CA PRO A 101 24.16 -17.74 -19.94
C PRO A 101 23.01 -16.99 -19.24
N GLY A 102 22.21 -16.22 -19.98
CA GLY A 102 21.06 -15.47 -19.46
C GLY A 102 21.35 -13.96 -19.41
N GLU A 103 20.68 -13.27 -18.48
CA GLU A 103 20.83 -11.83 -18.30
C GLU A 103 22.21 -11.44 -17.74
N TRP A 104 22.84 -10.45 -18.35
CA TRP A 104 24.09 -9.88 -17.88
C TRP A 104 23.85 -8.83 -16.78
N LEU A 105 24.57 -8.97 -15.65
CA LEU A 105 24.47 -8.07 -14.51
C LEU A 105 25.69 -7.13 -14.42
N PRO A 106 25.50 -5.80 -14.52
CA PRO A 106 26.60 -4.84 -14.45
C PRO A 106 27.21 -4.76 -13.07
N GLY A 107 28.53 -4.56 -12.99
CA GLY A 107 29.24 -4.37 -11.72
C GLY A 107 29.46 -5.64 -10.90
N VAL A 108 29.04 -6.80 -11.41
CA VAL A 108 29.27 -8.12 -10.79
C VAL A 108 30.50 -8.78 -11.46
N PRO A 109 31.44 -9.36 -10.69
CA PRO A 109 32.57 -10.10 -11.24
C PRO A 109 32.12 -11.28 -12.11
N LEU A 110 32.88 -11.63 -13.15
CA LEU A 110 32.57 -12.80 -13.97
C LEU A 110 32.78 -14.10 -13.18
N PRO A 111 31.89 -15.11 -13.32
CA PRO A 111 30.64 -15.10 -14.10
C PRO A 111 29.52 -14.23 -13.47
N ASN A 112 28.82 -13.43 -14.29
CA ASN A 112 28.00 -12.30 -13.82
C ASN A 112 26.53 -12.35 -14.28
N TRP A 113 25.95 -13.54 -14.29
CA TRP A 113 24.57 -13.82 -14.65
C TRP A 113 23.87 -14.59 -13.53
N PRO A 114 22.52 -14.52 -13.41
CA PRO A 114 21.80 -15.11 -12.29
C PRO A 114 22.13 -16.59 -11.99
N THR A 115 22.25 -17.44 -13.02
CA THR A 115 22.58 -18.88 -12.85
C THR A 115 23.97 -19.14 -12.27
N ALA A 116 24.87 -18.16 -12.29
CA ALA A 116 26.18 -18.24 -11.66
C ALA A 116 26.22 -17.65 -10.24
N LEU A 117 25.10 -17.14 -9.73
CA LEU A 117 24.97 -16.56 -8.39
C LEU A 117 24.09 -17.48 -7.52
N PRO A 118 24.67 -18.46 -6.80
CA PRO A 118 23.90 -19.41 -6.03
C PRO A 118 22.99 -18.76 -4.99
N PRO A 119 21.90 -19.44 -4.60
CA PRO A 119 21.15 -19.05 -3.41
C PRO A 119 22.04 -19.02 -2.16
N GLY A 120 21.79 -18.07 -1.27
CA GLY A 120 22.52 -17.91 -0.02
C GLY A 120 23.84 -17.13 -0.12
N THR A 121 24.25 -16.69 -1.31
CA THR A 121 25.57 -16.05 -1.52
C THR A 121 25.49 -14.62 -2.06
N ARG A 122 24.31 -14.00 -2.08
CA ARG A 122 24.07 -12.72 -2.78
C ARG A 122 24.17 -11.47 -1.89
N THR A 123 24.44 -11.63 -0.59
CA THR A 123 24.51 -10.53 0.39
C THR A 123 25.46 -9.41 -0.04
N ASP A 124 26.72 -9.72 -0.33
CA ASP A 124 27.74 -8.71 -0.67
C ASP A 124 27.39 -7.98 -1.98
N LEU A 125 26.79 -8.68 -2.94
CA LEU A 125 26.34 -8.07 -4.18
C LEU A 125 25.19 -7.09 -3.94
N ALA A 126 24.22 -7.46 -3.10
CA ALA A 126 23.12 -6.58 -2.73
C ALA A 126 23.61 -5.34 -1.94
N LEU A 127 24.46 -5.55 -0.94
CA LEU A 127 24.92 -4.48 -0.05
C LEU A 127 25.97 -3.57 -0.70
N ASP A 128 26.98 -4.13 -1.38
CA ASP A 128 28.15 -3.35 -1.82
C ASP A 128 28.06 -2.96 -3.30
N ALA A 129 27.72 -3.91 -4.17
CA ALA A 129 27.66 -3.68 -5.61
C ALA A 129 26.38 -2.92 -6.02
N ALA A 130 25.22 -3.26 -5.44
CA ALA A 130 23.97 -2.51 -5.61
C ALA A 130 23.81 -1.37 -4.61
N GLY A 131 24.45 -1.43 -3.43
CA GLY A 131 24.31 -0.36 -2.45
C GLY A 131 22.98 -0.39 -1.69
N PHE A 132 22.22 -1.49 -1.74
CA PHE A 132 21.00 -1.64 -0.94
C PHE A 132 21.33 -1.79 0.54
N THR A 133 20.32 -1.62 1.40
CA THR A 133 20.54 -1.60 2.85
C THR A 133 19.63 -2.53 3.67
N GLY A 134 18.63 -3.18 3.06
CA GLY A 134 17.75 -4.19 3.69
C GLY A 134 18.43 -5.42 4.34
N GLY A 135 19.75 -5.56 4.18
CA GLY A 135 20.56 -6.60 4.85
C GLY A 135 21.65 -6.08 5.80
N LEU A 136 21.79 -4.76 6.01
CA LEU A 136 22.89 -4.23 6.83
C LEU A 136 22.84 -4.70 8.29
N LYS A 137 21.63 -4.82 8.85
CA LYS A 137 21.41 -5.28 10.23
C LYS A 137 21.40 -6.80 10.34
N HIS A 138 20.85 -7.46 9.32
CA HIS A 138 20.61 -8.88 9.26
C HIS A 138 21.07 -9.40 7.89
N PRO A 139 22.40 -9.58 7.68
CA PRO A 139 22.97 -9.97 6.39
C PRO A 139 22.41 -11.28 5.83
N GLU A 140 21.90 -12.14 6.71
CA GLU A 140 21.23 -13.39 6.40
C GLU A 140 19.91 -13.22 5.64
N LEU A 141 19.26 -12.06 5.71
CA LEU A 141 18.03 -11.78 4.95
C LEU A 141 18.37 -11.52 3.47
N ALA A 142 19.44 -10.76 3.21
CA ALA A 142 19.89 -10.42 1.86
C ALA A 142 20.69 -11.55 1.15
N LYS A 143 20.82 -12.73 1.78
CA LYS A 143 21.59 -13.87 1.24
C LYS A 143 21.05 -14.34 -0.11
N SER A 144 19.77 -14.12 -0.36
CA SER A 144 19.06 -14.57 -1.54
C SER A 144 18.17 -13.44 -2.03
N HIS A 145 18.68 -12.68 -3.00
CA HIS A 145 18.03 -11.53 -3.64
C HIS A 145 17.82 -11.80 -5.13
N LEU A 146 16.62 -11.56 -5.66
CA LEU A 146 16.31 -11.61 -7.09
C LEU A 146 17.07 -10.50 -7.83
N MET A 147 17.75 -10.82 -8.91
CA MET A 147 18.56 -9.85 -9.66
C MET A 147 18.17 -9.76 -11.14
N GLY A 148 17.90 -10.91 -11.77
CA GLY A 148 17.49 -10.98 -13.16
C GLY A 148 15.98 -10.84 -13.35
N LEU A 149 15.54 -10.28 -14.49
CA LEU A 149 14.13 -10.16 -14.87
C LEU A 149 13.41 -11.52 -14.83
N GLY A 150 14.09 -12.57 -15.28
CA GLY A 150 13.56 -13.94 -15.26
C GLY A 150 13.23 -14.39 -13.84
N GLU A 151 14.07 -14.07 -12.85
CA GLU A 151 13.84 -14.42 -11.44
C GLU A 151 12.64 -13.68 -10.86
N PHE A 152 12.49 -12.38 -11.18
CA PHE A 152 11.32 -11.59 -10.79
C PHE A 152 10.01 -12.15 -11.37
N LEU A 153 9.99 -12.44 -12.68
CA LEU A 153 8.80 -13.00 -13.34
C LEU A 153 8.47 -14.39 -12.80
N ALA A 154 9.48 -15.25 -12.61
CA ALA A 154 9.29 -16.56 -12.01
C ALA A 154 8.75 -16.47 -10.57
N MET A 155 9.22 -15.51 -9.77
CA MET A 155 8.71 -15.27 -8.42
C MET A 155 7.22 -14.94 -8.42
N TYR A 156 6.76 -14.08 -9.34
CA TYR A 156 5.33 -13.81 -9.51
C TYR A 156 4.56 -15.10 -9.87
N LEU A 157 5.04 -15.90 -10.81
CA LEU A 157 4.35 -17.14 -11.20
C LEU A 157 4.25 -18.13 -10.03
N LEU A 158 5.31 -18.23 -9.21
CA LEU A 158 5.36 -19.11 -8.05
C LEU A 158 4.50 -18.62 -6.89
N ALA A 159 4.45 -17.30 -6.65
CA ALA A 159 3.66 -16.69 -5.59
C ALA A 159 2.15 -16.98 -5.76
N TRP A 160 1.66 -17.05 -7.00
CA TRP A 160 0.22 -17.06 -7.28
C TRP A 160 -0.34 -18.38 -7.81
N SER A 161 0.51 -19.31 -8.24
CA SER A 161 0.07 -20.53 -8.93
C SER A 161 0.88 -21.75 -8.50
N PRO A 162 0.24 -22.91 -8.23
CA PRO A 162 0.94 -24.15 -7.94
C PRO A 162 1.51 -24.84 -9.20
N THR A 163 1.30 -24.28 -10.40
CA THR A 163 1.52 -25.00 -11.67
C THR A 163 2.98 -25.34 -11.93
N LEU A 164 3.90 -24.44 -11.57
CA LEU A 164 5.34 -24.63 -11.77
C LEU A 164 6.03 -25.33 -10.59
N TRP A 165 5.28 -25.64 -9.52
CA TRP A 165 5.89 -26.15 -8.29
C TRP A 165 6.27 -27.63 -8.45
N PRO A 166 7.55 -27.99 -8.26
CA PRO A 166 8.01 -29.38 -8.34
C PRO A 166 7.45 -30.20 -7.18
N ASP A 167 7.39 -31.52 -7.35
CA ASP A 167 6.97 -32.44 -6.28
C ASP A 167 7.87 -32.32 -5.05
N GLU A 168 9.18 -32.25 -5.26
CA GLU A 168 10.17 -32.00 -4.24
C GLU A 168 10.83 -30.63 -4.45
N LEU A 169 10.89 -29.82 -3.39
CA LEU A 169 11.60 -28.54 -3.45
C LEU A 169 13.11 -28.76 -3.58
N PRO A 170 13.84 -27.91 -4.33
CA PRO A 170 15.28 -27.96 -4.38
C PRO A 170 15.93 -27.91 -2.99
N VAL A 171 17.07 -28.56 -2.85
CA VAL A 171 17.92 -28.49 -1.66
C VAL A 171 19.11 -27.60 -2.01
N SER A 172 19.30 -26.53 -1.25
CA SER A 172 20.51 -25.71 -1.30
C SER A 172 21.45 -26.10 -0.16
N GLU A 173 22.75 -26.12 -0.45
CA GLU A 173 23.76 -26.25 0.61
C GLU A 173 23.66 -25.06 1.56
N GLY A 174 23.58 -25.31 2.87
CA GLY A 174 23.39 -24.26 3.88
C GLY A 174 21.98 -23.66 3.96
N GLY A 175 21.02 -24.16 3.15
CA GLY A 175 19.64 -23.70 3.19
C GLY A 175 18.93 -24.03 4.51
N ASP A 176 18.16 -23.08 5.03
CA ASP A 176 17.41 -23.27 6.27
C ASP A 176 16.27 -24.29 6.05
N TRP A 177 16.35 -25.42 6.77
CA TRP A 177 15.31 -26.45 6.76
C TRP A 177 13.93 -25.86 7.10
N TRP A 178 13.86 -24.88 8.00
CA TRP A 178 12.63 -24.25 8.45
C TRP A 178 11.99 -23.40 7.35
N GLU A 179 12.79 -22.66 6.57
CA GLU A 179 12.33 -21.95 5.37
C GLU A 179 11.67 -22.91 4.39
N ARG A 180 12.31 -24.04 4.10
CA ARG A 180 11.79 -25.06 3.17
C ARG A 180 10.45 -25.62 3.65
N GLN A 181 10.28 -25.88 4.95
CA GLN A 181 8.98 -26.31 5.49
C GLN A 181 7.89 -25.24 5.35
N TRP A 182 8.21 -23.97 5.59
CA TRP A 182 7.23 -22.90 5.41
C TRP A 182 6.87 -22.72 3.93
N VAL A 183 7.81 -22.86 3.01
CA VAL A 183 7.54 -22.86 1.57
C VAL A 183 6.60 -24.02 1.19
N GLN A 184 6.79 -25.22 1.76
CA GLN A 184 5.87 -26.36 1.57
C GLN A 184 4.46 -26.07 2.11
N GLN A 185 4.34 -25.41 3.27
CA GLN A 185 3.05 -25.00 3.82
C GLN A 185 2.33 -24.00 2.91
N LEU A 186 3.03 -23.06 2.28
CA LEU A 186 2.45 -22.17 1.27
C LEU A 186 1.86 -22.96 0.11
N ARG A 187 2.63 -23.93 -0.41
CA ARG A 187 2.28 -24.67 -1.62
C ARG A 187 0.90 -25.31 -1.50
N GLN A 188 0.54 -25.76 -0.29
CA GLN A 188 -0.75 -26.38 0.01
C GLN A 188 -1.93 -25.41 -0.16
N THR A 189 -1.74 -24.10 -0.03
CA THR A 189 -2.81 -23.09 -0.15
C THR A 189 -2.93 -22.50 -1.56
N LEU A 190 -1.88 -22.60 -2.39
CA LEU A 190 -1.85 -22.03 -3.74
C LEU A 190 -3.00 -22.44 -4.66
N PRO A 191 -3.47 -23.70 -4.70
CA PRO A 191 -4.64 -24.05 -5.51
C PRO A 191 -5.89 -23.24 -5.15
N ARG A 192 -6.04 -22.90 -3.86
CA ARG A 192 -7.17 -22.11 -3.35
C ARG A 192 -6.98 -20.63 -3.63
N VAL A 193 -5.77 -20.10 -3.45
CA VAL A 193 -5.43 -18.71 -3.79
C VAL A 193 -5.63 -18.44 -5.27
N ARG A 194 -5.09 -19.29 -6.15
CA ARG A 194 -5.28 -19.21 -7.61
C ARG A 194 -6.76 -19.18 -7.99
N ARG A 195 -7.57 -20.04 -7.36
CA ARG A 195 -9.02 -20.06 -7.59
C ARG A 195 -9.70 -18.80 -7.08
N ALA A 196 -9.32 -18.30 -5.90
CA ALA A 196 -9.87 -17.07 -5.34
C ALA A 196 -9.63 -15.88 -6.26
N LEU A 197 -8.38 -15.67 -6.71
CA LEU A 197 -8.02 -14.58 -7.62
C LEU A 197 -8.79 -14.63 -8.94
N ALA A 198 -9.07 -15.82 -9.47
CA ALA A 198 -9.86 -15.95 -10.68
C ALA A 198 -11.33 -15.50 -10.51
N ASN A 199 -11.83 -15.34 -9.28
CA ASN A 199 -13.25 -15.11 -8.96
C ASN A 199 -13.50 -13.83 -8.14
N VAL A 200 -12.49 -12.97 -7.97
CA VAL A 200 -12.62 -11.71 -7.24
C VAL A 200 -11.86 -10.61 -7.97
N VAL A 201 -12.49 -9.45 -8.10
CA VAL A 201 -11.81 -8.27 -8.65
C VAL A 201 -10.71 -7.88 -7.68
N THR A 202 -9.46 -7.92 -8.15
CA THR A 202 -8.27 -7.70 -7.33
C THR A 202 -7.56 -6.45 -7.81
N TYR A 203 -7.31 -5.53 -6.88
CA TYR A 203 -6.51 -4.32 -7.11
C TYR A 203 -5.26 -4.39 -6.25
N MET A 204 -4.12 -4.02 -6.83
CA MET A 204 -2.81 -4.18 -6.19
C MET A 204 -2.00 -2.88 -6.25
N ILE A 205 -1.03 -2.72 -5.36
CA ILE A 205 0.02 -1.71 -5.45
C ILE A 205 1.32 -2.28 -4.86
N LEU A 206 2.46 -1.96 -5.46
CA LEU A 206 3.78 -2.37 -4.95
C LEU A 206 4.14 -1.70 -3.62
N ASP A 207 5.01 -2.38 -2.87
CA ASP A 207 5.70 -1.87 -1.68
C ASP A 207 7.23 -1.92 -1.87
N ASP A 208 7.98 -2.07 -0.78
CA ASP A 208 9.43 -2.11 -0.77
C ASP A 208 10.03 -3.46 -1.14
N HIS A 209 9.57 -4.57 -0.56
CA HIS A 209 10.13 -5.88 -0.86
C HIS A 209 9.87 -6.34 -2.30
N GLU A 210 9.03 -5.66 -3.10
CA GLU A 210 9.04 -5.81 -4.55
C GLU A 210 10.41 -5.54 -5.20
N VAL A 211 11.26 -4.74 -4.54
CA VAL A 211 12.62 -4.37 -4.99
C VAL A 211 13.64 -4.70 -3.91
N THR A 212 13.55 -4.03 -2.77
CA THR A 212 14.29 -4.23 -1.51
C THR A 212 13.64 -3.40 -0.41
N ASP A 213 13.64 -3.91 0.83
CA ASP A 213 12.99 -3.43 2.07
C ASP A 213 13.01 -1.91 2.30
N ASP A 214 14.03 -1.19 1.83
CA ASP A 214 14.18 0.25 2.10
C ASP A 214 14.39 1.09 0.85
N TRP A 215 13.94 0.60 -0.32
CA TRP A 215 14.21 1.32 -1.55
C TRP A 215 13.59 2.71 -1.59
N ASN A 216 14.41 3.70 -1.95
CA ASN A 216 14.08 5.12 -1.89
C ASN A 216 13.64 5.61 -0.49
N LEU A 217 14.06 4.98 0.61
CA LEU A 217 13.63 5.35 1.96
C LEU A 217 14.18 6.73 2.39
N SER A 218 15.46 7.02 2.17
CA SER A 218 16.07 8.28 2.64
C SER A 218 16.95 8.94 1.58
N ARG A 219 17.38 10.19 1.85
CA ARG A 219 18.39 10.85 1.01
C ARG A 219 19.70 10.07 1.04
N ASP A 220 20.10 9.55 2.20
CA ASP A 220 21.33 8.77 2.32
C ASP A 220 21.27 7.47 1.51
N TRP A 221 20.13 6.79 1.53
CA TRP A 221 19.86 5.63 0.65
C TRP A 221 19.97 6.03 -0.83
N CYS A 222 19.30 7.11 -1.23
CA CYS A 222 19.35 7.61 -2.61
C CYS A 222 20.76 8.01 -3.02
N ARG A 223 21.55 8.61 -2.12
CA ARG A 223 22.95 8.96 -2.35
C ARG A 223 23.81 7.71 -2.55
N ARG A 224 23.55 6.63 -1.80
CA ARG A 224 24.26 5.34 -1.89
C ARG A 224 23.96 4.62 -3.20
N VAL A 225 22.71 4.66 -3.66
CA VAL A 225 22.22 3.90 -4.82
C VAL A 225 22.25 4.70 -6.12
N TRP A 226 21.68 5.90 -6.13
CA TRP A 226 21.54 6.76 -7.31
C TRP A 226 22.66 7.79 -7.45
N GLY A 227 23.46 8.01 -6.40
CA GLY A 227 24.39 9.13 -6.32
C GLY A 227 23.69 10.46 -6.07
N GLU A 228 24.46 11.49 -5.73
CA GLU A 228 23.98 12.86 -5.54
C GLU A 228 24.82 13.83 -6.37
N GLU A 229 24.20 14.86 -6.92
CA GLU A 229 24.93 15.96 -7.58
C GLU A 229 25.87 16.65 -6.58
N GLU A 230 27.08 16.98 -7.03
CA GLU A 230 28.11 17.67 -6.22
C GLU A 230 28.63 16.87 -5.01
N HIS A 231 28.14 15.64 -4.84
CA HIS A 231 28.71 14.65 -3.95
C HIS A 231 29.61 13.70 -4.75
N GLU A 232 30.59 13.08 -4.09
CA GLU A 232 31.50 12.10 -4.71
C GLU A 232 30.81 10.77 -5.09
N SER A 233 29.58 10.55 -4.60
CA SER A 233 28.87 9.29 -4.82
C SER A 233 28.40 9.16 -6.27
N THR A 234 28.46 7.94 -6.78
CA THR A 234 28.10 7.61 -8.17
C THR A 234 26.94 6.62 -8.18
N PRO A 235 26.03 6.71 -9.19
CA PRO A 235 24.96 5.73 -9.33
C PRO A 235 25.51 4.31 -9.48
N LYS A 236 24.89 3.35 -8.79
CA LYS A 236 25.24 1.93 -8.82
C LYS A 236 24.58 1.24 -10.02
N PRO A 237 25.35 0.75 -11.01
CA PRO A 237 24.77 0.13 -12.20
C PRO A 237 23.95 -1.13 -11.89
N LEU A 238 24.42 -1.96 -10.94
CA LEU A 238 23.70 -3.15 -10.51
C LEU A 238 22.33 -2.80 -9.91
N ALA A 239 22.28 -1.75 -9.08
CA ALA A 239 21.03 -1.30 -8.48
C ALA A 239 20.05 -0.81 -9.54
N ARG A 240 20.50 0.01 -10.50
CA ARG A 240 19.66 0.44 -11.63
C ARG A 240 19.10 -0.77 -12.38
N ARG A 241 19.93 -1.78 -12.63
CA ARG A 241 19.53 -3.05 -13.27
C ARG A 241 18.42 -3.76 -12.47
N ILE A 242 18.64 -4.00 -11.17
CA ILE A 242 17.69 -4.73 -10.31
C ILE A 242 16.36 -3.96 -10.21
N VAL A 243 16.41 -2.65 -9.95
CA VAL A 243 15.21 -1.80 -9.87
C VAL A 243 14.45 -1.79 -11.20
N THR A 244 15.15 -1.74 -12.34
CA THR A 244 14.52 -1.82 -13.67
C THR A 244 13.80 -3.16 -13.86
N ASN A 245 14.45 -4.27 -13.50
CA ASN A 245 13.89 -5.61 -13.61
C ASN A 245 12.67 -5.80 -12.69
N ALA A 246 12.74 -5.31 -11.45
CA ALA A 246 11.64 -5.35 -10.50
C ALA A 246 10.42 -4.56 -10.98
N LEU A 247 10.63 -3.31 -11.42
CA LEU A 247 9.53 -2.46 -11.92
C LEU A 247 8.96 -2.98 -13.24
N LEU A 248 9.79 -3.56 -14.11
CA LEU A 248 9.29 -4.21 -15.33
C LEU A 248 8.41 -5.40 -14.99
N ALA A 249 8.85 -6.27 -14.09
CA ALA A 249 8.06 -7.42 -13.65
C ALA A 249 6.75 -6.98 -12.98
N TYR A 250 6.78 -5.96 -12.11
CA TYR A 250 5.57 -5.39 -11.52
C TYR A 250 4.64 -4.78 -12.58
N ALA A 251 5.19 -4.06 -13.56
CA ALA A 251 4.41 -3.45 -14.63
C ALA A 251 3.64 -4.50 -15.44
N LEU A 252 4.31 -5.61 -15.80
CA LEU A 252 3.75 -6.72 -16.57
C LEU A 252 2.77 -7.56 -15.74
N CYS A 253 3.09 -7.88 -14.49
CA CYS A 253 2.31 -8.80 -13.67
C CYS A 253 1.15 -8.14 -12.93
N GLN A 254 1.20 -6.81 -12.68
CA GLN A 254 0.20 -6.12 -11.87
C GLN A 254 -0.27 -4.79 -12.47
N ALA A 255 0.64 -3.86 -12.78
CA ALA A 255 0.25 -2.49 -13.15
C ALA A 255 -0.61 -2.46 -14.41
N TRP A 256 -0.33 -3.34 -15.38
CA TRP A 256 -1.12 -3.50 -16.59
C TRP A 256 -2.58 -3.88 -16.26
N GLY A 257 -2.80 -4.86 -15.39
CA GLY A 257 -4.13 -5.26 -14.96
C GLY A 257 -4.89 -4.17 -14.20
N ASN A 258 -4.19 -3.37 -13.39
CA ASN A 258 -4.78 -2.24 -12.67
C ASN A 258 -5.18 -1.08 -13.61
N THR A 259 -4.39 -0.83 -14.67
CA THR A 259 -4.54 0.34 -15.54
C THR A 259 -4.40 0.00 -17.03
N PRO A 260 -5.29 -0.83 -17.59
CA PRO A 260 -5.15 -1.35 -18.96
C PRO A 260 -5.03 -0.26 -20.02
N ASP A 261 -5.72 0.87 -19.85
CA ASP A 261 -5.67 1.98 -20.79
C ASP A 261 -4.27 2.59 -20.95
N ARG A 262 -3.41 2.49 -19.92
CA ARG A 262 -2.01 2.97 -19.96
C ARG A 262 -1.08 2.07 -20.80
N PHE A 263 -1.57 0.89 -21.19
CA PHE A 263 -0.84 -0.13 -21.96
C PHE A 263 -1.46 -0.42 -23.33
N THR A 264 -2.66 0.12 -23.60
CA THR A 264 -3.36 -0.06 -24.88
C THR A 264 -3.48 1.23 -25.68
N ALA A 265 -3.46 2.40 -25.03
CA ALA A 265 -3.53 3.68 -25.72
C ALA A 265 -2.26 3.96 -26.54
N ALA A 266 -2.43 4.48 -27.76
CA ALA A 266 -1.32 4.83 -28.63
C ALA A 266 -0.43 5.90 -27.98
N GLY A 267 0.88 5.64 -27.94
CA GLY A 267 1.87 6.54 -27.32
C GLY A 267 1.88 6.51 -25.79
N ALA A 268 1.03 5.73 -25.12
CA ALA A 268 1.10 5.58 -23.66
C ALA A 268 2.38 4.84 -23.24
N ALA A 269 2.86 5.13 -22.02
CA ALA A 269 4.11 4.59 -21.49
C ALA A 269 4.12 3.05 -21.49
N GLY A 270 3.02 2.41 -21.08
CA GLY A 270 2.89 0.96 -21.07
C GLY A 270 2.99 0.35 -22.47
N THR A 271 2.34 0.94 -23.46
CA THR A 271 2.43 0.50 -24.87
C THR A 271 3.87 0.57 -25.39
N GLN A 272 4.59 1.63 -25.04
CA GLN A 272 6.00 1.79 -25.42
C GLN A 272 6.89 0.78 -24.69
N ILE A 273 6.66 0.53 -23.39
CA ILE A 273 7.38 -0.52 -22.62
C ILE A 273 7.20 -1.88 -23.31
N LEU A 274 5.98 -2.28 -23.64
CA LEU A 274 5.71 -3.56 -24.31
C LEU A 274 6.43 -3.66 -25.66
N THR A 275 6.46 -2.56 -26.42
CA THR A 275 7.17 -2.49 -27.71
C THR A 275 8.68 -2.65 -27.54
N GLU A 276 9.29 -2.04 -26.51
CA GLU A 276 10.72 -2.17 -26.24
C GLU A 276 11.08 -3.56 -25.69
N VAL A 277 10.16 -4.22 -24.97
CA VAL A 277 10.36 -5.57 -24.45
C VAL A 277 10.28 -6.61 -25.57
N GLU A 278 9.23 -6.60 -26.40
CA GLU A 278 9.04 -7.59 -27.48
C GLU A 278 9.89 -7.27 -28.73
N GLY A 279 10.17 -5.99 -28.96
CA GLY A 279 10.65 -5.48 -30.24
C GLY A 279 9.49 -5.00 -31.12
N SER A 280 9.81 -4.21 -32.14
CA SER A 280 8.78 -3.66 -33.03
C SER A 280 8.23 -4.76 -33.97
N PRO A 281 6.91 -5.03 -33.96
CA PRO A 281 6.32 -6.02 -34.85
C PRO A 281 6.63 -5.70 -36.32
N GLY A 282 7.21 -6.66 -37.04
CA GLY A 282 7.55 -6.50 -38.47
C GLY A 282 8.83 -5.69 -38.77
N ALA A 283 9.61 -5.30 -37.76
CA ALA A 283 10.88 -4.59 -37.92
C ALA A 283 12.04 -5.40 -37.30
N PRO A 284 12.64 -6.34 -38.04
CA PRO A 284 13.71 -7.21 -37.53
C PRO A 284 14.99 -6.46 -37.12
N ASP A 285 15.14 -5.20 -37.55
CA ASP A 285 16.21 -4.28 -37.17
C ASP A 285 16.00 -3.61 -35.81
N ARG A 286 14.82 -3.78 -35.18
CA ARG A 286 14.50 -3.26 -33.84
C ARG A 286 14.03 -4.35 -32.87
N PRO A 287 14.92 -5.28 -32.51
CA PRO A 287 14.57 -6.38 -31.63
C PRO A 287 14.53 -5.90 -30.15
N GLY A 288 13.68 -6.53 -29.33
CA GLY A 288 13.40 -6.08 -27.96
C GLY A 288 14.50 -6.30 -26.93
N TRP A 289 14.22 -6.20 -25.64
CA TRP A 289 15.22 -6.52 -24.61
C TRP A 289 15.49 -8.03 -24.55
N ASN A 290 16.76 -8.43 -24.42
CA ASN A 290 17.14 -9.86 -24.42
C ASN A 290 18.22 -10.24 -23.38
N GLY A 291 18.41 -9.42 -22.36
CA GLY A 291 19.38 -9.70 -21.30
C GLY A 291 20.81 -9.25 -21.58
N GLN A 292 21.16 -8.85 -22.81
CA GLN A 292 22.56 -8.69 -23.22
C GLN A 292 23.06 -7.23 -23.25
N PRO A 293 24.36 -6.97 -22.95
CA PRO A 293 24.91 -5.60 -22.87
C PRO A 293 24.77 -4.78 -24.14
N TYR A 294 24.86 -5.42 -25.31
CA TYR A 294 24.73 -4.72 -26.59
C TYR A 294 23.32 -4.17 -26.84
N ARG A 295 22.32 -4.55 -26.03
CA ARG A 295 20.96 -3.98 -26.04
C ARG A 295 20.70 -3.00 -24.89
N GLN A 296 21.74 -2.52 -24.20
CA GLN A 296 21.60 -1.55 -23.11
C GLN A 296 20.74 -0.32 -23.49
N PRO A 297 20.81 0.26 -24.71
CA PRO A 297 19.94 1.39 -25.07
C PRO A 297 18.44 1.05 -25.07
N VAL A 298 18.06 -0.20 -25.32
CA VAL A 298 16.66 -0.67 -25.21
C VAL A 298 16.23 -0.66 -23.74
N LEU A 299 17.08 -1.23 -22.87
CA LEU A 299 16.81 -1.22 -21.45
C LEU A 299 16.75 0.19 -20.87
N ASP A 300 17.62 1.10 -21.30
CA ASP A 300 17.61 2.48 -20.79
C ASP A 300 16.27 3.16 -21.10
N ARG A 301 15.70 2.95 -22.30
CA ARG A 301 14.35 3.42 -22.64
C ARG A 301 13.27 2.76 -21.79
N ILE A 302 13.37 1.45 -21.54
CA ILE A 302 12.46 0.74 -20.64
C ILE A 302 12.53 1.34 -19.22
N ALA A 303 13.74 1.55 -18.68
CA ALA A 303 13.96 2.12 -17.36
C ALA A 303 13.37 3.53 -17.24
N ASP A 304 13.58 4.37 -18.24
CA ASP A 304 13.01 5.72 -18.30
C ASP A 304 11.47 5.69 -18.30
N LEU A 305 10.87 4.81 -19.10
CA LEU A 305 9.42 4.62 -19.15
C LEU A 305 8.85 3.99 -17.87
N LEU A 306 9.61 3.18 -17.15
CA LEU A 306 9.19 2.61 -15.85
C LEU A 306 9.31 3.61 -14.69
N GLY A 307 9.91 4.77 -14.92
CA GLY A 307 10.14 5.78 -13.88
C GLY A 307 11.33 5.49 -12.98
N VAL A 308 12.29 4.66 -13.43
CA VAL A 308 13.61 4.53 -12.80
C VAL A 308 14.32 5.88 -12.89
N PRO A 309 15.00 6.37 -11.83
CA PRO A 309 15.62 7.68 -11.84
C PRO A 309 16.55 7.90 -13.04
N THR A 310 16.40 8.99 -13.78
CA THR A 310 17.18 9.28 -15.00
C THR A 310 18.57 9.87 -14.72
N GLY A 311 18.85 10.17 -13.45
CA GLY A 311 20.09 10.80 -13.02
C GLY A 311 20.26 10.76 -11.50
N ARG A 312 21.27 11.49 -11.02
CA ARG A 312 21.57 11.61 -9.59
C ARG A 312 20.49 12.41 -8.87
N LEU A 313 20.40 12.22 -7.55
CA LEU A 313 19.57 13.08 -6.71
C LEU A 313 20.09 14.54 -6.78
N PRO A 314 19.22 15.54 -7.03
CA PRO A 314 19.63 16.94 -7.08
C PRO A 314 20.23 17.41 -5.75
N ALA A 315 21.26 18.25 -5.79
CA ALA A 315 21.97 18.72 -4.60
C ALA A 315 21.04 19.40 -3.58
N ALA A 316 21.35 19.27 -2.29
CA ALA A 316 20.53 19.73 -1.15
C ALA A 316 20.49 21.27 -0.95
N ARG A 317 20.60 22.07 -2.02
CA ARG A 317 20.89 23.51 -1.97
C ARG A 317 19.71 24.40 -1.53
N ARG A 318 18.46 23.96 -1.74
CA ARG A 318 17.26 24.82 -1.59
C ARG A 318 16.05 24.14 -0.95
N GLY A 319 16.25 23.05 -0.22
CA GLY A 319 15.18 22.29 0.41
C GLY A 319 15.08 20.88 -0.13
N ALA A 320 13.90 20.28 -0.01
CA ALA A 320 13.71 18.89 -0.36
C ALA A 320 13.83 18.63 -1.86
N SER A 321 14.42 17.50 -2.22
CA SER A 321 14.68 17.04 -3.58
C SER A 321 13.77 15.87 -3.95
N VAL A 322 13.52 15.68 -5.24
CA VAL A 322 12.85 14.49 -5.78
C VAL A 322 13.80 13.85 -6.79
N LEU A 323 13.78 12.52 -6.90
CA LEU A 323 14.57 11.83 -7.93
C LEU A 323 14.07 12.23 -9.33
N PRO A 324 14.98 12.57 -10.26
CA PRO A 324 14.58 12.97 -11.61
C PRO A 324 14.00 11.77 -12.35
N LYS A 325 12.90 11.97 -13.06
CA LYS A 325 12.23 10.94 -13.87
C LYS A 325 11.93 11.45 -15.26
N HIS A 326 11.80 10.52 -16.20
CA HIS A 326 11.32 10.84 -17.53
C HIS A 326 9.88 11.36 -17.48
N THR A 327 9.56 12.38 -18.27
CA THR A 327 8.24 13.05 -18.24
C THR A 327 7.10 12.15 -18.70
N SER A 328 7.42 11.13 -19.51
CA SER A 328 6.46 10.12 -19.98
C SER A 328 6.53 8.81 -19.17
N ALA A 329 7.11 8.84 -17.97
CA ALA A 329 7.17 7.66 -17.12
C ALA A 329 5.76 7.16 -16.77
N LEU A 330 5.63 5.84 -16.69
CA LEU A 330 4.44 5.15 -16.21
C LEU A 330 4.16 5.57 -14.78
N ARG A 331 2.91 5.94 -14.51
CA ARG A 331 2.40 6.14 -13.16
C ARG A 331 1.86 4.82 -12.63
N TYR A 332 2.09 4.54 -11.35
CA TYR A 332 1.55 3.35 -10.68
C TYR A 332 0.34 3.65 -9.79
N ASP A 333 0.09 4.92 -9.48
CA ASP A 333 -1.13 5.36 -8.81
C ASP A 333 -2.34 5.32 -9.75
N TYR A 334 -3.53 5.08 -9.22
CA TYR A 334 -4.77 5.04 -10.01
C TYR A 334 -6.00 5.30 -9.14
N SER A 335 -7.12 5.60 -9.80
CA SER A 335 -8.42 5.70 -9.15
C SER A 335 -9.45 4.87 -9.91
N VAL A 336 -10.42 4.35 -9.16
CA VAL A 336 -11.52 3.54 -9.70
C VAL A 336 -12.83 4.12 -9.21
N THR A 337 -13.75 4.30 -10.15
CA THR A 337 -15.13 4.67 -9.87
C THR A 337 -16.06 3.70 -10.59
N TRP A 338 -17.26 3.52 -10.05
CA TRP A 338 -18.27 2.64 -10.63
C TRP A 338 -19.54 3.45 -10.92
N PRO A 339 -20.07 3.41 -12.15
CA PRO A 339 -21.30 4.13 -12.48
C PRO A 339 -22.45 3.80 -11.51
N GLY A 340 -23.08 4.85 -10.98
CA GLY A 340 -24.19 4.70 -10.02
C GLY A 340 -23.80 4.17 -8.64
N ARG A 341 -22.51 4.17 -8.29
CA ARG A 341 -22.04 3.83 -6.93
C ARG A 341 -21.65 5.08 -6.15
N PRO A 342 -21.97 5.14 -4.85
CA PRO A 342 -21.74 6.33 -4.05
C PRO A 342 -20.31 6.41 -3.47
N PHE A 343 -19.34 5.69 -4.05
CA PHE A 343 -17.98 5.64 -3.52
C PHE A 343 -16.92 5.61 -4.62
N GLU A 344 -15.71 6.04 -4.27
CA GLU A 344 -14.51 5.97 -5.10
C GLU A 344 -13.41 5.19 -4.38
N LEU A 345 -12.48 4.63 -5.15
CA LEU A 345 -11.22 4.06 -4.68
C LEU A 345 -10.07 4.87 -5.27
N ILE A 346 -9.13 5.29 -4.43
CA ILE A 346 -7.89 5.96 -4.83
C ILE A 346 -6.73 5.13 -4.28
N VAL A 347 -5.80 4.75 -5.15
CA VAL A 347 -4.60 3.99 -4.81
C VAL A 347 -3.39 4.86 -5.09
N THR A 348 -2.61 5.15 -4.05
CA THR A 348 -1.41 6.01 -4.14
C THR A 348 -0.14 5.19 -4.40
N ASP A 349 0.84 5.81 -5.04
CA ASP A 349 2.20 5.27 -5.21
C ASP A 349 3.17 6.08 -4.35
N PRO A 350 3.46 5.63 -3.11
CA PRO A 350 4.43 6.28 -2.24
C PRO A 350 5.87 5.88 -2.56
N ARG A 351 6.13 4.71 -3.15
CA ARG A 351 7.49 4.17 -3.30
C ARG A 351 8.27 4.88 -4.40
N THR A 352 7.61 5.30 -5.48
CA THR A 352 8.28 6.00 -6.57
C THR A 352 8.17 7.54 -6.46
N ALA A 353 7.24 8.07 -5.67
CA ALA A 353 6.90 9.49 -5.68
C ALA A 353 7.36 10.27 -4.43
N ARG A 354 8.41 9.80 -3.76
CA ARG A 354 8.95 10.40 -2.52
C ARG A 354 9.66 11.74 -2.76
N MET A 355 9.82 12.48 -1.67
CA MET A 355 10.71 13.64 -1.58
C MET A 355 11.68 13.50 -0.40
N PHE A 356 12.86 14.08 -0.54
CA PHE A 356 13.99 13.88 0.36
C PHE A 356 14.48 15.21 0.91
N ASP A 357 14.48 15.38 2.24
CA ASP A 357 15.02 16.59 2.86
C ASP A 357 16.53 16.75 2.64
N PRO A 358 17.08 17.96 2.87
CA PRO A 358 18.53 18.18 2.89
C PRO A 358 19.30 17.31 3.90
N ASP A 359 18.68 17.01 5.05
CA ASP A 359 19.26 16.11 6.05
C ASP A 359 19.26 14.67 5.50
N PRO A 360 20.43 14.03 5.33
CA PRO A 360 20.55 12.67 4.81
C PRO A 360 19.73 11.63 5.60
N GLN A 361 19.60 11.85 6.92
CA GLN A 361 18.92 10.98 7.88
C GLN A 361 17.53 11.53 8.26
N ALA A 362 16.94 12.42 7.47
CA ALA A 362 15.53 12.74 7.66
C ALA A 362 14.64 11.65 7.03
N ALA A 363 13.54 11.33 7.71
CA ALA A 363 12.44 10.55 7.13
C ALA A 363 12.01 11.15 5.78
N PRO A 364 11.63 10.34 4.79
CA PRO A 364 11.18 10.85 3.51
C PRO A 364 9.84 11.56 3.64
N GLY A 365 9.57 12.52 2.74
CA GLY A 365 8.18 12.83 2.43
C GLY A 365 7.63 11.67 1.60
N VAL A 366 6.83 10.81 2.24
CA VAL A 366 6.22 9.60 1.67
C VAL A 366 5.57 9.86 0.30
N LEU A 367 4.95 11.04 0.14
CA LEU A 367 4.61 11.59 -1.15
C LEU A 367 5.19 13.01 -1.26
N SER A 368 5.76 13.34 -2.42
CA SER A 368 6.13 14.70 -2.76
C SER A 368 4.90 15.61 -2.82
N ASP A 369 5.12 16.92 -2.71
CA ASP A 369 4.02 17.89 -2.78
C ASP A 369 3.24 17.79 -4.09
N ASP A 370 3.94 17.62 -5.21
CA ASP A 370 3.32 17.43 -6.53
C ASP A 370 2.59 16.09 -6.62
N ALA A 371 3.14 15.02 -6.02
CA ALA A 371 2.48 13.72 -5.97
C ALA A 371 1.19 13.76 -5.15
N LEU A 372 1.14 14.45 -4.02
CA LEU A 372 -0.08 14.65 -3.25
C LEU A 372 -1.17 15.37 -4.07
N VAL A 373 -0.80 16.37 -4.85
CA VAL A 373 -1.73 17.08 -5.74
C VAL A 373 -2.23 16.16 -6.85
N ALA A 374 -1.32 15.42 -7.49
CA ALA A 374 -1.59 14.59 -8.66
C ALA A 374 -2.34 13.27 -8.33
N GLN A 375 -2.11 12.68 -7.16
CA GLN A 375 -2.69 11.39 -6.76
C GLN A 375 -3.93 11.56 -5.88
N LEU A 376 -4.05 12.68 -5.16
CA LEU A 376 -5.22 13.02 -4.34
C LEU A 376 -5.80 14.39 -4.76
N PRO A 377 -6.32 14.51 -6.00
CA PRO A 377 -6.97 15.74 -6.44
C PRO A 377 -8.16 16.10 -5.54
N ALA A 378 -8.45 17.40 -5.40
CA ALA A 378 -9.69 17.83 -4.76
C ALA A 378 -10.88 17.39 -5.63
N PRO A 379 -11.90 16.72 -5.07
CA PRO A 379 -13.04 16.27 -5.86
C PRO A 379 -13.90 17.46 -6.29
N ALA A 380 -14.37 17.47 -7.54
CA ALA A 380 -15.35 18.46 -8.00
C ALA A 380 -16.67 18.35 -7.23
N ALA A 381 -17.09 17.11 -6.94
CA ALA A 381 -18.15 16.78 -6.01
C ALA A 381 -17.70 15.59 -5.16
N ALA A 382 -17.72 15.72 -3.84
CA ALA A 382 -17.24 14.65 -2.96
C ALA A 382 -18.20 13.44 -2.99
N PRO A 383 -17.69 12.21 -3.18
CA PRO A 383 -18.52 11.01 -3.06
C PRO A 383 -18.98 10.81 -1.62
N TYR A 384 -19.96 9.92 -1.40
CA TYR A 384 -20.43 9.60 -0.05
C TYR A 384 -19.32 8.95 0.79
N LEU A 385 -18.46 8.14 0.15
CA LEU A 385 -17.32 7.45 0.75
C LEU A 385 -16.12 7.50 -0.22
N THR A 386 -14.97 7.95 0.26
CA THR A 386 -13.69 7.74 -0.44
C THR A 386 -12.90 6.64 0.27
N ILE A 387 -12.46 5.64 -0.48
CA ILE A 387 -11.49 4.65 -0.01
C ILE A 387 -10.12 5.07 -0.54
N VAL A 388 -9.14 5.26 0.34
CA VAL A 388 -7.77 5.60 -0.02
C VAL A 388 -6.85 4.47 0.40
N VAL A 389 -6.13 3.88 -0.54
CA VAL A 389 -5.07 2.90 -0.29
C VAL A 389 -3.74 3.64 -0.23
N ILE A 390 -3.08 3.56 0.92
CA ILE A 390 -1.72 4.06 1.16
C ILE A 390 -0.96 2.91 1.82
N PRO A 391 0.04 2.29 1.16
CA PRO A 391 0.77 1.14 1.68
C PRO A 391 1.23 1.29 3.13
N GLY A 392 1.96 2.36 3.46
CA GLY A 392 2.34 2.68 4.84
C GLY A 392 1.19 3.28 5.69
N PRO A 393 1.08 2.97 7.00
CA PRO A 393 0.13 3.61 7.90
C PRO A 393 0.27 5.13 7.98
N VAL A 394 -0.83 5.87 7.76
CA VAL A 394 -0.87 7.34 7.86
C VAL A 394 -1.06 7.80 9.30
N LEU A 395 -2.05 7.21 9.96
CA LEU A 395 -2.29 7.33 11.40
C LEU A 395 -1.57 6.15 12.04
N GLY A 396 -0.41 6.34 12.66
CA GLY A 396 0.29 5.25 13.32
C GLY A 396 -0.02 5.16 14.81
N VAL A 397 0.88 4.52 15.54
CA VAL A 397 0.77 4.28 16.98
C VAL A 397 1.71 5.25 17.70
N PRO A 398 1.22 6.31 18.38
CA PRO A 398 2.06 7.39 18.90
C PRO A 398 3.17 6.93 19.84
N VAL A 399 3.01 5.79 20.53
CA VAL A 399 4.06 5.23 21.38
C VAL A 399 5.18 4.59 20.55
N ALA A 400 4.83 3.85 19.49
CA ALA A 400 5.81 3.30 18.55
C ALA A 400 6.52 4.42 17.78
N GLU A 401 5.78 5.43 17.32
CA GLU A 401 6.32 6.60 16.62
C GLU A 401 7.19 7.49 17.51
N ARG A 402 6.85 7.65 18.80
CA ARG A 402 7.68 8.40 19.77
C ARG A 402 8.93 7.63 20.17
N LEU A 403 8.85 6.30 20.26
CA LEU A 403 9.99 5.44 20.51
C LEU A 403 10.92 5.41 19.28
N GLN A 404 10.37 5.26 18.08
CA GLN A 404 11.09 5.43 16.80
C GLN A 404 11.82 6.77 16.79
N ARG A 405 11.12 7.90 16.95
CA ARG A 405 11.73 9.24 16.94
C ARG A 405 12.90 9.43 17.91
N LYS A 406 12.82 8.85 19.12
CA LYS A 406 13.92 8.89 20.10
C LYS A 406 15.09 7.99 19.69
N LEU A 407 14.80 6.81 19.14
CA LEU A 407 15.81 5.88 18.66
C LEU A 407 16.47 6.37 17.35
N THR A 408 15.75 7.03 16.44
CA THR A 408 16.28 7.66 15.22
C THR A 408 17.29 8.76 15.54
N SER A 409 17.10 9.50 16.64
CA SER A 409 18.10 10.51 17.05
C SER A 409 19.38 9.90 17.67
N GLU A 410 19.38 8.61 18.00
CA GLU A 410 20.48 7.91 18.66
C GLU A 410 21.11 6.79 17.79
N LEU A 411 20.42 6.33 16.74
CA LEU A 411 20.80 5.25 15.82
C LEU A 411 20.59 5.73 14.37
N ASN A 412 21.45 5.29 13.45
CA ASN A 412 21.34 5.59 12.01
C ASN A 412 19.98 5.14 11.44
N ASN A 413 19.39 5.85 10.47
CA ASN A 413 18.02 5.54 10.02
C ASN A 413 17.85 4.16 9.39
N TYR A 414 18.93 3.53 8.91
CA TYR A 414 18.88 2.15 8.40
C TYR A 414 18.42 1.12 9.45
N TYR A 415 18.36 1.50 10.73
CA TYR A 415 17.93 0.63 11.82
C TYR A 415 16.43 0.74 12.15
N LEU A 416 15.72 1.71 11.55
CA LEU A 416 14.32 2.01 11.80
C LEU A 416 13.64 2.36 10.47
N ASP A 417 12.62 1.60 10.10
CA ASP A 417 11.76 1.88 8.94
C ASP A 417 10.94 3.17 9.16
N ASP A 418 11.59 4.31 8.93
CA ASP A 418 11.15 5.64 9.32
C ASP A 418 10.22 6.28 8.28
N GLU A 419 9.12 5.60 7.97
CA GLU A 419 8.10 6.05 7.01
C GLU A 419 6.85 6.65 7.63
N ALA A 420 6.82 6.76 8.96
CA ALA A 420 5.66 7.30 9.65
C ALA A 420 5.41 8.75 9.21
N TRP A 421 4.21 9.00 8.66
CA TRP A 421 3.82 10.31 8.13
C TRP A 421 4.00 11.44 9.15
N ALA A 422 3.78 11.14 10.43
CA ALA A 422 3.95 12.09 11.54
C ALA A 422 5.41 12.58 11.74
N LEU A 423 6.42 11.85 11.23
CA LEU A 423 7.82 12.30 11.22
C LEU A 423 8.03 13.50 10.29
N ARG A 424 7.12 13.71 9.33
CA ARG A 424 7.12 14.86 8.42
C ARG A 424 5.83 15.68 8.55
N PRO A 425 5.72 16.55 9.57
CA PRO A 425 4.49 17.31 9.85
C PRO A 425 3.96 18.11 8.66
N LYS A 426 4.84 18.67 7.83
CA LYS A 426 4.43 19.39 6.62
C LYS A 426 3.69 18.46 5.67
N THR A 427 4.34 17.42 5.16
CA THR A 427 3.77 16.44 4.23
C THR A 427 2.50 15.79 4.78
N TYR A 428 2.48 15.44 6.08
CA TYR A 428 1.29 14.92 6.75
C TYR A 428 0.11 15.89 6.73
N HIS A 429 0.33 17.17 7.07
CA HIS A 429 -0.75 18.16 7.02
C HIS A 429 -1.20 18.48 5.60
N ARG A 430 -0.32 18.38 4.60
CA ARG A 430 -0.72 18.48 3.19
C ARG A 430 -1.69 17.36 2.83
N LEU A 431 -1.36 16.11 3.17
CA LEU A 431 -2.23 14.96 3.00
C LEU A 431 -3.59 15.19 3.68
N LEU A 432 -3.60 15.55 4.96
CA LEU A 432 -4.85 15.84 5.69
C LEU A 432 -5.64 16.98 5.02
N GLY A 433 -4.94 18.02 4.52
CA GLY A 433 -5.50 19.09 3.68
C GLY A 433 -6.35 18.54 2.53
N ARG A 434 -5.78 17.63 1.74
CA ARG A 434 -6.48 16.99 0.61
C ARG A 434 -7.65 16.12 1.05
N LEU A 435 -7.53 15.45 2.19
CA LEU A 435 -8.56 14.57 2.73
C LEU A 435 -9.72 15.34 3.38
N ALA A 436 -9.49 16.58 3.84
CA ALA A 436 -10.54 17.44 4.39
C ALA A 436 -11.69 17.68 3.40
N HIS A 437 -11.42 17.66 2.09
CA HIS A 437 -12.43 17.79 1.03
C HIS A 437 -13.28 16.52 0.84
N ARG A 438 -13.04 15.45 1.61
CA ARG A 438 -13.77 14.19 1.55
C ARG A 438 -14.46 13.93 2.89
N PRO A 439 -15.80 14.00 2.97
CA PRO A 439 -16.51 13.92 4.25
C PRO A 439 -16.33 12.58 4.99
N ARG A 440 -16.13 11.48 4.25
CA ARG A 440 -15.92 10.15 4.82
C ARG A 440 -14.79 9.46 4.09
N VAL A 441 -13.75 9.10 4.83
CA VAL A 441 -12.55 8.46 4.30
C VAL A 441 -12.33 7.12 5.00
N LEU A 442 -12.17 6.07 4.21
CA LEU A 442 -11.63 4.79 4.65
C LEU A 442 -10.20 4.67 4.12
N MET A 443 -9.22 4.77 4.99
CA MET A 443 -7.82 4.48 4.65
C MET A 443 -7.55 2.99 4.84
N LEU A 444 -6.88 2.39 3.86
CA LEU A 444 -6.39 1.03 3.90
C LEU A 444 -4.87 1.06 3.82
N SER A 445 -4.21 0.50 4.83
CA SER A 445 -2.75 0.49 4.96
C SER A 445 -2.22 -0.86 5.43
N GLY A 446 -0.91 -1.03 5.37
CA GLY A 446 -0.24 -2.32 5.47
C GLY A 446 1.19 -2.19 5.95
N ASP A 447 2.10 -2.93 5.32
CA ASP A 447 3.56 -2.83 5.47
C ASP A 447 4.13 -3.29 6.84
N VAL A 448 3.64 -2.74 7.96
CA VAL A 448 4.20 -2.90 9.32
C VAL A 448 4.04 -4.27 10.03
N HIS A 449 3.73 -5.34 9.30
CA HIS A 449 3.53 -6.73 9.76
C HIS A 449 2.55 -6.93 10.95
N MET A 450 1.66 -5.97 11.16
CA MET A 450 0.62 -6.00 12.19
C MET A 450 -0.73 -5.42 11.71
N GLY A 451 -1.78 -5.65 12.51
CA GLY A 451 -3.12 -5.15 12.23
C GLY A 451 -3.67 -4.25 13.33
N PHE A 452 -4.30 -3.13 12.95
CA PHE A 452 -4.96 -2.21 13.90
C PHE A 452 -5.99 -1.32 13.19
N THR A 453 -6.78 -0.59 13.98
CA THR A 453 -7.78 0.34 13.46
C THR A 453 -7.77 1.64 14.25
N ILE A 454 -7.75 2.76 13.53
CA ILE A 454 -7.79 4.11 14.10
C ILE A 454 -8.93 4.89 13.45
N LYS A 455 -9.68 5.66 14.26
CA LYS A 455 -10.66 6.61 13.77
C LYS A 455 -10.18 8.02 14.07
N ALA A 456 -10.28 8.92 13.11
CA ALA A 456 -9.99 10.34 13.29
C ALA A 456 -11.17 11.21 12.81
N GLY A 457 -11.42 12.31 13.51
CA GLY A 457 -12.24 13.41 13.03
C GLY A 457 -11.33 14.57 12.67
N LEU A 458 -11.45 15.08 11.45
CA LEU A 458 -10.69 16.21 10.96
C LEU A 458 -11.65 17.38 10.70
N TRP A 459 -11.32 18.56 11.23
CA TRP A 459 -12.00 19.83 10.96
C TRP A 459 -11.03 20.83 10.38
N ALA A 460 -11.44 21.47 9.28
CA ALA A 460 -10.56 22.32 8.49
C ALA A 460 -11.31 23.53 7.94
N ARG A 461 -10.98 24.71 8.44
CA ARG A 461 -11.47 26.00 7.92
C ARG A 461 -10.54 26.58 6.86
N GLN A 462 -9.26 26.21 6.80
CA GLN A 462 -8.39 26.63 5.69
C GLN A 462 -7.46 25.50 5.27
N PRO A 463 -7.92 24.52 4.50
CA PRO A 463 -7.08 23.41 4.09
C PRO A 463 -5.73 23.76 3.52
N TYR A 464 -4.75 22.91 3.78
CA TYR A 464 -3.41 23.13 3.25
C TYR A 464 -3.50 23.26 1.71
N GLY A 465 -2.94 24.36 1.19
CA GLY A 465 -3.02 24.72 -0.23
C GLY A 465 -4.15 25.69 -0.57
N GLU A 466 -5.08 25.96 0.35
CA GLU A 466 -6.11 26.98 0.16
C GLU A 466 -5.57 28.39 0.46
N PRO A 467 -5.72 29.34 -0.49
CA PRO A 467 -5.18 30.69 -0.34
C PRO A 467 -5.89 31.50 0.75
N ALA A 468 -7.11 31.10 1.12
CA ALA A 468 -7.93 31.74 2.15
C ALA A 468 -8.83 30.71 2.85
N PRO A 469 -9.34 31.02 4.06
CA PRO A 469 -10.31 30.16 4.72
C PRO A 469 -11.55 29.89 3.88
N VAL A 470 -11.99 28.63 3.84
CA VAL A 470 -13.25 28.22 3.22
C VAL A 470 -14.44 28.80 3.99
N ALA A 471 -15.49 29.18 3.26
CA ALA A 471 -16.67 29.82 3.83
C ALA A 471 -17.40 28.92 4.85
N THR A 472 -17.41 27.60 4.61
CA THR A 472 -17.94 26.60 5.54
C THR A 472 -16.80 25.66 5.94
N PRO A 473 -16.47 25.53 7.24
CA PRO A 473 -15.46 24.60 7.70
C PRO A 473 -15.75 23.18 7.21
N LEU A 474 -14.75 22.55 6.62
CA LEU A 474 -14.82 21.16 6.19
C LEU A 474 -14.72 20.24 7.40
N ARG A 475 -15.39 19.10 7.31
CA ARG A 475 -15.26 18.00 8.25
C ARG A 475 -15.06 16.70 7.49
N SER A 476 -14.06 15.93 7.89
CA SER A 476 -13.80 14.58 7.39
C SER A 476 -13.78 13.60 8.56
N ASP A 477 -14.60 12.55 8.48
CA ASP A 477 -14.52 11.41 9.39
C ASP A 477 -13.66 10.32 8.69
N ILE A 478 -12.49 10.05 9.26
CA ILE A 478 -11.48 9.13 8.71
C ILE A 478 -11.46 7.86 9.56
N ALA A 479 -11.45 6.70 8.92
CA ALA A 479 -11.13 5.43 9.55
C ALA A 479 -9.95 4.79 8.80
N GLN A 480 -8.86 4.48 9.50
CA GLN A 480 -7.75 3.70 8.94
C GLN A 480 -7.84 2.26 9.43
N LEU A 481 -7.82 1.33 8.49
CA LEU A 481 -7.67 -0.10 8.72
C LEU A 481 -6.28 -0.50 8.26
N THR A 482 -5.42 -0.86 9.21
CA THR A 482 -4.11 -1.45 8.90
C THR A 482 -4.26 -2.96 8.95
N ALA A 483 -3.93 -3.64 7.86
CA ALA A 483 -3.92 -5.09 7.75
C ALA A 483 -2.67 -5.52 6.98
N SER A 484 -1.53 -5.63 7.66
CA SER A 484 -0.28 -5.89 6.96
C SER A 484 -0.14 -7.35 6.50
N SER A 485 -0.08 -8.35 7.39
CA SER A 485 0.35 -9.69 6.94
C SER A 485 -0.81 -10.61 6.52
N PHE A 486 -0.90 -10.95 5.23
CA PHE A 486 -1.54 -12.20 4.80
C PHE A 486 -0.69 -13.41 5.18
N ARG A 487 0.62 -13.24 5.26
CA ARG A 487 1.56 -14.23 5.79
C ARG A 487 2.81 -13.54 6.31
N HIS A 488 3.44 -14.09 7.36
CA HIS A 488 4.51 -13.45 8.12
C HIS A 488 4.09 -12.31 9.08
N PRO A 489 3.10 -12.51 9.97
CA PRO A 489 2.87 -11.56 11.07
C PRO A 489 4.08 -11.50 12.00
N ALA A 490 4.45 -10.30 12.44
CA ALA A 490 5.53 -10.13 13.42
C ALA A 490 5.14 -10.71 14.80
N GLY A 491 6.11 -11.23 15.57
CA GLY A 491 5.84 -11.84 16.88
C GLY A 491 5.14 -10.90 17.88
N HIS A 492 5.44 -9.60 17.82
CA HIS A 492 4.80 -8.56 18.62
C HIS A 492 3.32 -8.32 18.24
N THR A 493 2.91 -8.67 17.01
CA THR A 493 1.53 -8.59 16.51
C THR A 493 0.59 -9.50 17.29
N PHE A 494 1.06 -10.69 17.68
CA PHE A 494 0.27 -11.62 18.49
C PHE A 494 0.05 -11.10 19.91
N ALA A 495 1.07 -10.48 20.52
CA ALA A 495 0.89 -9.85 21.84
C ALA A 495 -0.17 -8.74 21.77
N LEU A 496 -0.13 -7.87 20.76
CA LEU A 496 -1.10 -6.79 20.58
C LEU A 496 -2.50 -7.28 20.21
N THR A 497 -2.62 -8.36 19.44
CA THR A 497 -3.89 -8.96 19.02
C THR A 497 -4.53 -9.80 20.14
N ALA A 498 -3.74 -10.59 20.87
CA ALA A 498 -4.22 -11.46 21.95
C ALA A 498 -4.58 -10.68 23.22
N THR A 499 -3.80 -9.65 23.55
CA THR A 499 -4.02 -8.86 24.78
C THR A 499 -4.92 -7.64 24.55
N GLY A 500 -5.09 -7.25 23.29
CA GLY A 500 -5.75 -6.01 22.89
C GLY A 500 -4.99 -4.77 23.37
N TRP A 501 -5.33 -3.61 22.81
CA TRP A 501 -4.79 -2.30 23.20
C TRP A 501 -4.88 -1.95 24.70
N ARG A 502 -5.58 -2.75 25.51
CA ARG A 502 -5.75 -2.50 26.94
C ARG A 502 -4.60 -2.99 27.81
N ALA A 503 -3.75 -3.89 27.33
CA ALA A 503 -2.77 -4.59 28.16
C ALA A 503 -1.32 -4.13 27.99
N LEU A 504 -1.07 -3.02 27.28
CA LEU A 504 0.25 -2.40 27.32
C LEU A 504 0.52 -1.98 28.78
N PRO A 505 1.59 -2.47 29.43
CA PRO A 505 1.87 -2.23 30.84
C PRO A 505 2.09 -0.75 31.20
N LEU A 506 2.15 0.12 30.20
CA LEU A 506 2.27 1.57 30.36
C LEU A 506 0.92 2.32 30.24
N ARG A 507 -0.22 1.63 30.07
CA ARG A 507 -1.53 2.30 29.95
C ARG A 507 -1.90 3.05 31.23
N GLU A 508 -1.40 2.61 32.38
CA GLU A 508 -1.56 3.31 33.66
C GLU A 508 -0.71 4.60 33.77
N LEU A 509 0.34 4.75 32.95
CA LEU A 509 1.06 6.03 32.76
C LEU A 509 0.32 7.00 31.84
N PHE A 510 -0.68 6.54 31.10
CA PHE A 510 -1.49 7.33 30.16
C PHE A 510 -2.95 7.31 30.63
N GLN A 511 -3.23 8.00 31.74
CA GLN A 511 -4.57 8.11 32.34
C GLN A 511 -5.61 8.89 31.51
N GLU A 512 -5.30 9.33 30.29
CA GLU A 512 -6.24 10.12 29.47
C GLU A 512 -6.26 9.61 28.03
N ASN A 513 -7.43 9.73 27.37
CA ASN A 513 -7.58 9.64 25.92
C ASN A 513 -6.75 10.79 25.31
N LEU A 514 -5.45 10.59 25.18
CA LEU A 514 -4.51 11.64 24.87
C LEU A 514 -4.62 12.07 23.40
N GLU A 515 -4.82 13.39 23.24
CA GLU A 515 -4.52 14.25 22.10
C GLU A 515 -5.69 14.63 21.16
N ASP A 516 -6.50 15.62 21.59
CA ASP A 516 -7.04 16.63 20.66
C ASP A 516 -5.88 17.55 20.24
N ALA A 517 -5.25 17.29 19.08
CA ALA A 517 -4.16 18.13 18.57
C ALA A 517 -4.73 19.27 17.69
N ALA A 518 -4.40 20.52 18.03
CA ALA A 518 -4.56 21.69 17.18
C ALA A 518 -3.18 22.11 16.63
N CYS A 519 -3.04 22.40 15.34
CA CYS A 519 -1.78 22.87 14.73
C CYS A 519 -2.12 24.06 13.81
N TRP A 520 -1.51 25.26 13.87
CA TRP A 520 -0.09 25.67 13.63
C TRP A 520 0.11 27.19 13.95
N PRO A 521 1.25 27.90 13.72
CA PRO A 521 2.60 27.51 13.23
C PRO A 521 3.78 27.92 14.18
N ALA A 522 4.90 27.18 14.18
CA ALA A 522 6.08 27.35 15.07
C ALA A 522 5.89 26.92 16.55
N LYS A 523 6.93 26.30 17.14
CA LYS A 523 6.88 25.40 18.33
C LYS A 523 6.46 26.07 19.64
N LEU A 524 5.86 25.30 20.57
CA LEU A 524 6.13 25.46 22.00
C LEU A 524 7.31 24.55 22.36
N THR A 525 8.52 25.07 22.21
CA THR A 525 9.69 24.57 22.93
C THR A 525 9.87 25.50 24.13
N PRO A 526 9.80 25.02 25.37
CA PRO A 526 10.74 25.48 26.35
C PRO A 526 12.05 24.73 26.06
N GLU A 527 12.98 25.38 25.36
CA GLU A 527 14.38 25.16 25.72
C GLU A 527 14.46 25.55 27.20
N VAL A 528 14.54 24.56 28.08
CA VAL A 528 15.12 24.81 29.40
C VAL A 528 16.57 24.43 29.27
N ASP A 529 17.32 25.32 28.64
CA ASP A 529 18.77 25.29 28.72
C ASP A 529 19.15 25.88 30.07
N TRP A 530 19.06 25.08 31.14
CA TRP A 530 19.66 25.42 32.43
C TRP A 530 20.24 24.16 33.07
N ALA A 531 21.56 24.09 32.98
CA ALA A 531 22.39 23.46 33.98
C ALA A 531 21.95 23.85 35.40
N PHE A 532 22.22 22.96 36.35
CA PHE A 532 22.04 23.09 37.81
C PHE A 532 20.67 22.77 38.41
N HIS A 533 20.61 21.59 39.04
CA HIS A 533 20.01 21.46 40.37
C HIS A 533 20.77 22.38 41.35
N PRO A 534 20.09 23.09 42.27
CA PRO A 534 19.81 22.45 43.56
C PRO A 534 18.50 22.88 44.27
N ALA A 535 18.01 21.94 45.09
CA ALA A 535 17.28 22.11 46.35
C ALA A 535 16.07 23.06 46.45
N GLY A 536 14.89 22.42 46.59
CA GLY A 536 13.85 22.85 47.53
C GLY A 536 12.92 23.96 47.04
N ILE A 537 11.68 23.59 46.67
CA ILE A 537 10.38 24.18 47.04
C ILE A 537 9.31 23.45 46.21
N GLY A 538 8.26 23.00 46.88
CA GLY A 538 7.38 21.90 46.45
C GLY A 538 6.38 22.17 45.32
N ASN A 539 5.97 21.06 44.71
CA ASN A 539 4.90 20.90 43.74
C ASN A 539 3.53 21.31 44.31
N SER A 540 2.83 22.27 43.68
CA SER A 540 1.38 22.44 43.90
C SER A 540 0.60 23.10 42.75
N TRP A 541 1.15 23.18 41.53
CA TRP A 541 0.43 23.76 40.38
C TRP A 541 0.16 22.78 39.22
N GLN A 542 0.67 21.55 39.29
CA GLN A 542 0.47 20.53 38.25
C GLN A 542 -0.78 19.66 38.46
N ASP A 543 -1.47 19.76 39.60
CA ASP A 543 -2.60 18.88 39.94
C ASP A 543 -3.98 19.35 39.46
N SER A 544 -4.08 20.48 38.74
CA SER A 544 -5.38 21.08 38.37
C SER A 544 -5.85 20.79 36.93
N PHE A 545 -5.18 19.92 36.17
CA PHE A 545 -5.58 19.56 34.80
C PHE A 545 -5.92 18.07 34.67
N LYS A 546 -6.98 17.61 35.35
CA LYS A 546 -7.39 16.19 35.33
C LYS A 546 -8.81 15.90 34.82
N GLN A 547 -9.48 16.79 34.07
CA GLN A 547 -10.74 16.42 33.39
C GLN A 547 -10.94 17.12 32.03
N GLU A 548 -11.05 16.33 30.96
CA GLU A 548 -11.55 16.72 29.63
C GLU A 548 -13.02 16.26 29.41
N PRO A 549 -13.80 16.90 28.51
CA PRO A 549 -13.47 18.08 27.71
C PRO A 549 -14.31 19.32 28.09
N ALA A 550 -13.68 20.49 28.11
CA ALA A 550 -14.34 21.77 28.35
C ALA A 550 -15.32 22.15 27.23
N TRP A 551 -16.56 22.45 27.62
CA TRP A 551 -17.48 23.33 26.90
C TRP A 551 -17.45 24.72 27.55
N LEU A 552 -17.54 25.78 26.74
CA LEU A 552 -17.76 27.15 27.16
C LEU A 552 -19.16 27.58 26.70
N ASP A 553 -20.08 27.82 27.65
CA ASP A 553 -21.41 28.38 27.40
C ASP A 553 -21.66 29.57 28.35
N VAL A 554 -22.44 30.53 27.86
CA VAL A 554 -22.36 31.99 28.04
C VAL A 554 -23.57 32.56 28.79
N THR A 555 -23.96 31.98 29.92
CA THR A 555 -25.19 32.42 30.62
C THR A 555 -24.99 33.44 31.75
N ALA A 556 -23.78 33.94 32.03
CA ALA A 556 -23.56 34.92 33.11
C ALA A 556 -22.82 36.18 32.63
N GLY A 557 -23.43 37.34 32.89
CA GLY A 557 -22.94 38.63 32.45
C GLY A 557 -21.68 39.13 33.16
N ARG A 558 -20.82 39.72 32.32
CA ARG A 558 -19.72 40.69 32.61
C ARG A 558 -18.33 40.12 32.98
N GLN A 559 -17.54 40.00 31.90
CA GLN A 559 -16.08 40.09 31.72
C GLN A 559 -15.31 38.80 31.38
N ARG A 560 -14.46 38.90 30.34
CA ARG A 560 -13.80 37.79 29.60
C ARG A 560 -12.46 37.40 30.21
N PRO A 561 -12.14 36.09 30.20
CA PRO A 561 -10.84 35.60 29.75
C PRO A 561 -10.95 35.20 28.28
N ARG A 562 -10.17 35.86 27.42
CA ARG A 562 -9.91 35.40 26.05
C ARG A 562 -8.87 34.29 26.13
N VAL A 563 -9.22 33.13 25.60
CA VAL A 563 -8.27 32.06 25.27
C VAL A 563 -8.25 31.96 23.74
N PHE A 564 -7.07 32.11 23.15
CA PHE A 564 -6.84 32.00 21.71
C PHE A 564 -6.42 30.56 21.38
N VAL A 565 -7.14 29.91 20.46
CA VAL A 565 -6.92 28.52 19.99
C VAL A 565 -7.27 28.50 18.48
N PRO A 566 -6.48 27.88 17.59
CA PRO A 566 -6.26 28.37 16.21
C PRO A 566 -7.50 28.25 15.32
N GLU A 567 -7.87 29.35 14.66
CA GLU A 567 -9.15 29.51 13.95
C GLU A 567 -9.30 28.66 12.67
N HIS A 568 -8.31 27.82 12.35
CA HIS A 568 -8.14 27.23 11.03
C HIS A 568 -8.28 25.70 10.98
N TRP A 569 -7.84 24.92 11.99
CA TRP A 569 -7.72 23.45 11.89
C TRP A 569 -7.79 22.72 13.26
N ARG A 570 -8.39 21.51 13.30
CA ARG A 570 -8.40 20.60 14.48
C ARG A 570 -8.45 19.13 14.05
N VAL A 571 -7.70 18.24 14.72
CA VAL A 571 -7.79 16.77 14.56
C VAL A 571 -8.13 16.14 15.91
N ARG A 572 -9.03 15.16 15.91
CA ARG A 572 -9.33 14.31 17.08
C ARG A 572 -9.07 12.85 16.72
N LEU A 573 -8.20 12.18 17.46
CA LEU A 573 -7.93 10.75 17.31
C LEU A 573 -8.76 9.94 18.31
N ARG A 574 -9.32 8.82 17.86
CA ARG A 574 -9.97 7.80 18.69
C ARG A 574 -9.47 6.42 18.30
N TYR A 575 -8.71 5.79 19.20
CA TYR A 575 -8.30 4.40 19.06
C TYR A 575 -9.49 3.47 19.34
N ILE A 576 -9.78 2.55 18.42
CA ILE A 576 -10.83 1.55 18.62
C ILE A 576 -10.15 0.28 19.15
N THR A 577 -10.38 -0.05 20.42
CA THR A 577 -9.82 -1.26 21.03
C THR A 577 -10.55 -2.50 20.49
N GLY A 578 -9.81 -3.51 20.03
CA GLY A 578 -10.36 -4.78 19.52
C GLY A 578 -11.09 -5.66 20.54
N TRP A 579 -11.08 -5.30 21.83
CA TRP A 579 -11.77 -6.06 22.88
C TRP A 579 -13.25 -5.65 22.96
N ARG A 580 -14.15 -6.54 22.53
CA ARG A 580 -15.58 -6.41 22.81
C ARG A 580 -15.85 -6.95 24.21
N HIS A 581 -16.23 -6.08 25.15
CA HIS A 581 -16.60 -6.43 26.53
C HIS A 581 -17.84 -7.33 26.65
N SER A 582 -18.53 -7.55 25.54
CA SER A 582 -19.55 -8.58 25.37
C SER A 582 -19.53 -8.94 23.90
N PRO A 583 -19.79 -10.20 23.49
CA PRO A 583 -20.15 -10.45 22.11
C PRO A 583 -21.32 -9.50 21.84
N ALA A 584 -21.09 -8.46 21.01
CA ALA A 584 -22.24 -7.71 20.53
C ALA A 584 -23.14 -8.80 19.95
N VAL A 585 -24.39 -8.86 20.40
CA VAL A 585 -25.40 -9.49 19.58
C VAL A 585 -25.29 -8.72 18.28
N ILE A 586 -24.55 -9.28 17.32
CA ILE A 586 -24.62 -8.85 15.95
C ILE A 586 -26.06 -9.23 15.64
N SER A 587 -26.96 -8.27 15.86
CA SER A 587 -28.26 -8.34 15.23
C SER A 587 -27.88 -8.54 13.78
N PRO A 588 -28.19 -9.69 13.17
CA PRO A 588 -28.03 -9.84 11.73
C PRO A 588 -28.65 -8.58 11.15
N VAL A 589 -27.94 -7.88 10.26
CA VAL A 589 -28.48 -6.70 9.61
C VAL A 589 -29.86 -7.10 9.13
N ARG A 590 -30.91 -6.61 9.80
CA ARG A 590 -32.27 -7.01 9.47
C ARG A 590 -32.46 -6.51 8.06
N ARG A 591 -32.73 -7.43 7.13
CA ARG A 591 -33.04 -7.12 5.73
C ARG A 591 -33.94 -5.86 5.74
N PRO A 592 -33.58 -4.77 5.04
CA PRO A 592 -34.48 -3.66 4.87
C PRO A 592 -35.84 -4.21 4.44
N ARG A 593 -36.90 -3.83 5.14
CA ARG A 593 -38.25 -4.30 4.84
C ARG A 593 -38.50 -3.93 3.37
N ARG A 594 -38.84 -4.92 2.53
CA ARG A 594 -39.16 -4.70 1.10
C ARG A 594 -40.14 -3.53 1.02
N VAL A 595 -39.68 -2.38 0.54
CA VAL A 595 -40.60 -1.35 0.07
C VAL A 595 -41.14 -1.92 -1.24
N ARG A 596 -42.37 -2.45 -1.20
CA ARG A 596 -43.06 -2.81 -2.43
C ARG A 596 -43.05 -1.55 -3.31
N PRO A 597 -42.64 -1.62 -4.59
CA PRO A 597 -42.84 -0.50 -5.49
C PRO A 597 -44.34 -0.13 -5.45
N PRO A 598 -44.69 1.16 -5.45
CA PRO A 598 -46.09 1.56 -5.52
C PRO A 598 -46.72 0.86 -6.73
N ALA A 599 -47.90 0.26 -6.50
CA ALA A 599 -48.65 -0.36 -7.58
C ALA A 599 -48.82 0.67 -8.71
N PRO A 600 -48.69 0.26 -9.99
CA PRO A 600 -48.90 1.18 -11.10
C PRO A 600 -50.29 1.81 -10.93
N SER A 601 -50.33 3.14 -10.92
CA SER A 601 -51.58 3.88 -10.90
C SER A 601 -52.41 3.46 -12.10
N SER A 602 -53.60 2.95 -11.84
CA SER A 602 -54.61 2.70 -12.88
C SER A 602 -54.96 4.05 -13.51
N ALA A 603 -54.35 4.35 -14.66
CA ALA A 603 -54.78 5.44 -15.51
C ALA A 603 -56.18 5.12 -16.04
N GLY A 604 -57.19 5.75 -15.47
CA GLY A 604 -58.50 5.83 -16.07
C GLY A 604 -58.47 6.83 -17.22
N SER A 605 -58.96 6.40 -18.39
CA SER A 605 -59.94 7.10 -19.24
C SER A 605 -59.73 6.74 -20.71
N GLY A 606 -60.82 6.39 -21.38
CA GLY A 606 -60.80 6.11 -22.81
C GLY A 606 -62.02 5.33 -23.30
N THR A 607 -63.22 5.70 -22.89
CA THR A 607 -64.47 5.27 -23.53
C THR A 607 -64.46 5.78 -24.98
N SER A 608 -64.32 4.87 -25.95
CA SER A 608 -64.69 5.14 -27.34
C SER A 608 -65.99 4.40 -27.65
N SER A 609 -66.99 5.18 -28.02
CA SER A 609 -68.29 4.74 -28.51
C SER A 609 -68.16 4.31 -29.98
N ALA A 610 -68.53 3.08 -30.30
CA ALA A 610 -68.92 2.69 -31.66
C ALA A 610 -70.05 1.66 -31.59
N SER A 611 -71.23 2.09 -32.02
CA SER A 611 -72.43 1.28 -32.24
C SER A 611 -72.28 0.33 -33.44
N PRO A 612 -73.12 -0.72 -33.54
CA PRO A 612 -72.79 -1.95 -34.25
C PRO A 612 -73.36 -2.02 -35.67
N SER A 613 -72.76 -2.87 -36.50
CA SER A 613 -73.43 -3.50 -37.63
C SER A 613 -72.96 -4.95 -37.77
N PRO A 614 -73.83 -5.90 -38.17
CA PRO A 614 -73.69 -7.29 -37.78
C PRO A 614 -73.32 -8.22 -38.94
N ARG A 615 -73.07 -9.48 -38.56
CA ARG A 615 -73.25 -10.74 -39.30
C ARG A 615 -72.05 -11.33 -40.07
N ARG A 616 -71.79 -12.56 -39.61
CA ARG A 616 -71.69 -13.84 -40.33
C ARG A 616 -70.32 -14.29 -40.85
N ASN A 617 -69.97 -15.48 -40.34
CA ASN A 617 -69.37 -16.67 -40.96
C ASN A 617 -67.98 -16.46 -41.60
N ALA A 618 -66.99 -17.31 -41.37
CA ALA A 618 -67.01 -18.75 -41.09
C ALA A 618 -65.86 -19.14 -40.16
#